data_AF-A0A131Z773-F1
#
_entry.id   AF-A0A131Z773-F1
#
_cell.length_a   1.000
_cell.length_b   1.000
_cell.length_c   1.000
_cell.angle_alpha   90.00
_cell.angle_beta   90.00
_cell.angle_gamma   90.00
#
_symmetry.space_group_name_H-M   'P 1'
#
loop_
_entity.id
_entity.type
_entity.pdbx_description
1 polymer ?
#
loop_
_entity_poly.entity_id
_entity_poly.type
_entity_poly.pdbx_seq_one_letter_code
_entity_poly.pdbx_strand_id
1 'polypeptide(L)'
;MELLTVRLMASTSVLSLVQECASAFEYDLPAVDGDSKMVEKLTDFWCVNDIYTFENIGFTNTVGQTKYLACADCERGPVGWHSLETRKSFVALSRVRHL
;
A
#
# COMPACT_ATOMS: atom_id res chain seq x y z
N MET A 1 12.99 6.10 12.93
CA MET A 1 12.33 5.36 11.83
C MET A 1 11.10 6.14 11.45
N GLU A 2 11.25 7.07 10.51
CA GLU A 2 10.14 7.94 10.09
C GLU A 2 9.15 7.13 9.24
N LEU A 3 7.89 7.11 9.69
CA LEU A 3 6.78 6.48 8.98
C LEU A 3 6.39 7.34 7.76
N LEU A 4 6.22 6.69 6.61
CA LEU A 4 5.89 7.32 5.33
C LEU A 4 4.48 7.91 5.36
N THR A 5 4.31 9.19 5.05
CA THR A 5 2.98 9.80 4.95
C THR A 5 2.41 9.52 3.56
N VAL A 6 1.48 8.58 3.44
CA VAL A 6 0.74 8.35 2.19
C VAL A 6 -0.48 9.25 2.18
N ARG A 7 -0.51 10.19 1.23
CA ARG A 7 -1.67 11.04 1.00
C ARG A 7 -2.56 10.44 -0.08
N LEU A 8 -3.85 10.39 0.20
CA LEU A 8 -4.89 10.05 -0.77
C LEU A 8 -5.50 11.37 -1.27
N MET A 9 -5.95 11.42 -2.53
CA MET A 9 -6.61 12.58 -3.20
C MET A 9 -7.99 12.91 -2.58
N ALA A 10 -8.17 12.61 -1.30
CA ALA A 10 -9.42 12.62 -0.59
C ALA A 10 -9.66 13.99 0.03
N SER A 11 -10.53 14.80 -0.60
CA SER A 11 -11.30 15.82 0.14
C SER A 11 -11.87 15.17 1.41
N THR A 12 -11.94 15.90 2.53
CA THR A 12 -12.30 15.37 3.88
C THR A 12 -13.51 14.41 3.97
N SER A 13 -14.36 14.32 2.94
CA SER A 13 -15.46 13.35 2.81
C SER A 13 -15.05 11.93 2.35
N VAL A 14 -13.90 11.72 1.70
CA VAL A 14 -13.53 10.41 1.08
C VAL A 14 -12.87 9.45 2.08
N LEU A 15 -12.43 9.91 3.25
CA LEU A 15 -12.01 9.02 4.36
C LEU A 15 -13.10 8.01 4.74
N SER A 16 -14.38 8.37 4.55
CA SER A 16 -15.52 7.47 4.75
C SER A 16 -15.67 6.39 3.66
N LEU A 17 -15.11 6.61 2.46
CA LEU A 17 -15.22 5.71 1.30
C LEU A 17 -14.03 4.75 1.16
N VAL A 18 -12.89 5.03 1.82
CA VAL A 18 -11.75 4.08 1.92
C VAL A 18 -12.05 2.97 2.95
N GLN A 19 -13.12 3.10 3.72
CA GLN A 19 -13.41 2.28 4.89
C GLN A 19 -13.95 0.87 4.59
N GLU A 20 -14.30 0.50 3.36
CA GLU A 20 -15.04 -0.76 3.11
C GLU A 20 -14.28 -1.86 2.35
N CYS A 21 -13.01 -2.08 2.68
CA CYS A 21 -12.45 -3.43 2.57
C CYS A 21 -11.38 -3.66 3.65
N ALA A 22 -11.78 -3.56 4.91
CA ALA A 22 -11.08 -4.21 6.01
C ALA A 22 -11.33 -5.73 5.92
N SER A 23 -10.93 -6.37 4.83
CA SER A 23 -10.88 -7.82 4.80
C SER A 23 -9.67 -8.23 5.62
N ALA A 24 -9.90 -8.77 6.81
CA ALA A 24 -8.86 -9.35 7.65
C ALA A 24 -8.26 -10.56 6.91
N PHE A 25 -7.16 -10.33 6.20
CA PHE A 25 -6.39 -11.38 5.56
C PHE A 25 -4.90 -11.09 5.74
N GLU A 26 -4.12 -12.15 5.81
CA GLU A 26 -2.68 -12.06 5.96
C GLU A 26 -2.00 -11.97 4.59
N TYR A 27 -1.04 -11.07 4.47
CA TYR A 27 -0.19 -10.97 3.29
C TYR A 27 1.27 -10.82 3.69
N ASP A 28 2.14 -11.61 3.07
CA ASP A 28 3.58 -11.54 3.28
C ASP A 28 4.16 -10.47 2.34
N LEU A 29 4.59 -9.34 2.90
CA LEU A 29 5.29 -8.29 2.16
C LEU A 29 6.80 -8.38 2.39
N PRO A 30 7.63 -8.14 1.36
CA PRO A 30 9.05 -7.90 1.56
C PRO A 30 9.30 -6.80 2.61
N ALA A 31 10.36 -6.93 3.40
CA ALA A 31 10.76 -5.92 4.38
C ALA A 31 10.99 -4.56 3.70
N VAL A 32 10.61 -3.48 4.38
CA VAL A 32 10.82 -2.11 3.87
C VAL A 32 12.30 -1.85 3.72
N ASP A 33 12.73 -1.39 2.54
CA ASP A 33 14.14 -1.13 2.21
C ASP A 33 15.07 -2.36 2.37
N GLY A 34 14.49 -3.56 2.47
CA GLY A 34 15.22 -4.80 2.76
C GLY A 34 15.55 -5.63 1.50
N ASP A 35 16.52 -6.54 1.65
CA ASP A 35 16.78 -7.58 0.67
C ASP A 35 15.49 -8.41 0.46
N SER A 36 15.14 -8.72 -0.78
CA SER A 36 13.87 -9.35 -1.19
C SER A 36 13.62 -10.74 -0.56
N LYS A 37 14.58 -11.26 0.20
CA LYS A 37 14.51 -12.50 0.96
C LYS A 37 13.87 -12.37 2.34
N MET A 38 13.82 -11.16 2.91
CA MET A 38 13.17 -10.92 4.20
C MET A 38 11.72 -10.50 3.97
N VAL A 39 10.78 -11.29 4.49
CA VAL A 39 9.34 -11.01 4.41
C VAL A 39 8.78 -10.78 5.81
N GLU A 40 7.81 -9.89 5.89
CA GLU A 40 7.03 -9.59 7.09
C GLU A 40 5.57 -9.92 6.80
N LYS A 41 4.95 -10.63 7.74
CA LYS A 41 3.53 -10.98 7.68
C LYS A 41 2.71 -9.84 8.27
N LEU A 42 1.78 -9.33 7.48
CA LEU A 42 0.95 -8.18 7.85
C LEU A 42 -0.53 -8.53 7.70
N THR A 43 -1.36 -7.97 8.58
CA THR A 43 -2.80 -8.30 8.72
C THR A 43 -3.71 -7.13 8.40
N ASP A 44 -3.19 -5.91 8.47
CA ASP A 44 -3.98 -4.70 8.50
C ASP A 44 -3.69 -3.84 7.27
N PHE A 45 -4.68 -3.76 6.38
CA PHE A 45 -4.56 -3.08 5.11
C PHE A 45 -5.74 -2.17 4.81
N TRP A 46 -5.45 -1.03 4.18
CA TRP A 46 -6.44 -0.28 3.43
C TRP A 46 -6.54 -0.81 2.01
N CYS A 47 -7.75 -1.13 1.59
CA CYS A 47 -8.05 -1.44 0.21
C CYS A 47 -8.45 -0.18 -0.56
N VAL A 48 -7.82 0.01 -1.70
CA VAL A 48 -8.07 1.12 -2.62
C VAL A 48 -8.45 0.52 -3.97
N ASN A 49 -9.67 0.82 -4.43
CA ASN A 49 -10.22 0.25 -5.66
C ASN A 49 -9.68 0.89 -6.93
N ASP A 50 -9.22 2.14 -6.85
CA ASP A 50 -8.74 2.90 -7.99
C ASP A 50 -7.34 3.46 -7.72
N ILE A 51 -6.39 3.12 -8.58
CA ILE A 51 -5.00 3.59 -8.51
C ILE A 51 -4.89 5.11 -8.60
N TYR A 52 -5.85 5.78 -9.24
CA TYR A 52 -5.88 7.24 -9.34
C TYR A 52 -6.25 7.93 -8.02
N THR A 53 -6.60 7.17 -6.98
CA THR A 53 -6.88 7.70 -5.63
C THR A 53 -5.60 8.08 -4.89
N PHE A 54 -4.44 7.53 -5.27
CA PHE A 54 -3.17 7.86 -4.62
C PHE A 54 -2.60 9.19 -5.12
N GLU A 55 -2.14 10.05 -4.22
CA GLU A 55 -1.39 11.26 -4.61
C GLU A 55 0.08 10.96 -4.87
N ASN A 56 0.73 10.23 -3.96
CA ASN A 56 2.20 10.10 -3.91
C ASN A 56 2.66 8.64 -3.78
N ILE A 57 2.00 7.72 -4.49
CA ILE A 57 2.40 6.30 -4.55
C ILE A 57 2.94 5.94 -5.93
N GLY A 58 4.14 5.36 -5.95
CA GLY A 58 4.72 4.70 -7.11
C GLY A 58 4.45 3.20 -7.10
N PHE A 59 4.53 2.58 -8.28
CA PHE A 59 4.39 1.13 -8.46
C PHE A 59 5.71 0.56 -8.94
N THR A 60 6.14 -0.55 -8.35
CA THR A 60 7.34 -1.25 -8.79
C THR A 60 7.11 -2.02 -10.10
N ASN A 61 8.19 -2.62 -10.61
CA ASN A 61 8.08 -3.67 -11.61
C ASN A 61 7.16 -4.81 -11.14
N THR A 62 6.52 -5.45 -12.11
CA THR A 62 5.61 -6.57 -11.86
C THR A 62 6.39 -7.80 -11.44
N VAL A 63 5.93 -8.45 -10.38
CA VAL A 63 6.40 -9.76 -9.93
C VAL A 63 5.20 -10.70 -9.89
N GLY A 64 5.14 -11.64 -10.85
CA GLY A 64 3.96 -12.48 -11.04
C GLY A 64 2.71 -11.66 -11.37
N GLN A 65 1.67 -11.75 -10.53
CA GLN A 65 0.41 -10.99 -10.67
C GLN A 65 0.34 -9.77 -9.73
N THR A 66 1.48 -9.34 -9.19
CA THR A 66 1.55 -8.31 -8.17
C THR A 66 2.51 -7.19 -8.56
N LYS A 67 2.14 -5.95 -8.28
CA LYS A 67 3.05 -4.80 -8.25
C LYS A 67 3.17 -4.30 -6.82
N TYR A 68 4.35 -3.99 -6.33
CA TYR A 68 4.49 -3.40 -5.00
C TYR A 68 4.31 -1.89 -5.05
N LEU A 69 3.83 -1.34 -3.94
CA LEU A 69 3.63 0.09 -3.77
C LEU A 69 4.82 0.67 -3.03
N ALA A 70 5.34 1.80 -3.49
CA ALA A 70 6.41 2.55 -2.83
C ALA A 70 6.03 4.02 -2.74
N CYS A 71 6.66 4.77 -1.86
CA CYS A 71 6.51 6.22 -1.83
C CYS A 71 7.09 6.83 -3.12
N ALA A 72 6.34 7.70 -3.80
CA ALA A 72 6.82 8.35 -5.01
C ALA A 72 7.94 9.37 -4.74
N ASP A 73 7.97 10.00 -3.56
CA ASP A 73 8.92 11.06 -3.24
C ASP A 73 10.28 10.54 -2.82
N CYS A 74 10.32 9.45 -2.05
CA CYS A 74 11.56 8.93 -1.48
C CYS A 74 11.83 7.45 -1.82
N GLU A 75 11.01 6.84 -2.68
CA GLU A 75 11.15 5.48 -3.21
C GLU A 75 11.16 4.33 -2.18
N ARG A 76 11.04 4.66 -0.88
CA ARG A 76 10.99 3.69 0.21
C ARG A 76 9.74 2.83 0.09
N GLY A 77 9.94 1.53 0.27
CA GLY A 77 8.89 0.53 0.11
C GLY A 77 9.40 -0.89 0.31
N PRO A 78 8.53 -1.90 0.21
CA PRO A 78 7.13 -1.75 -0.20
C PRO A 78 6.21 -1.33 0.96
N VAL A 79 5.31 -0.37 0.72
CA VAL A 79 4.27 0.04 1.69
C VAL A 79 2.95 -0.73 1.51
N GLY A 80 2.86 -1.52 0.45
CA GLY A 80 1.66 -2.22 0.05
C GLY A 80 1.86 -2.97 -1.27
N TRP A 81 0.78 -3.49 -1.85
CA TRP A 81 0.79 -4.11 -3.16
C TRP A 81 -0.47 -3.81 -3.95
N HIS A 82 -0.40 -4.06 -5.25
CA HIS A 82 -1.51 -3.99 -6.19
C HIS A 82 -1.65 -5.34 -6.88
N SER A 83 -2.85 -5.91 -6.80
CA SER A 83 -3.21 -7.16 -7.46
C SER A 83 -3.65 -6.87 -8.89
N LEU A 84 -2.95 -7.42 -9.88
CA LEU A 84 -3.32 -7.29 -11.29
C LEU A 84 -4.58 -8.09 -11.65
N GLU A 85 -4.93 -9.09 -10.85
CA GLU A 85 -6.13 -9.90 -11.00
C GLU A 85 -7.38 -9.12 -10.58
N THR A 86 -7.37 -8.59 -9.36
CA THR A 86 -8.54 -7.86 -8.81
C THR A 86 -8.54 -6.39 -9.17
N ARG A 87 -7.41 -5.86 -9.66
CA ARG A 87 -7.12 -4.43 -9.88
C ARG A 87 -7.29 -3.58 -8.62
N LYS A 88 -7.21 -4.20 -7.44
CA LYS A 88 -7.25 -3.52 -6.15
C LYS A 88 -5.84 -3.33 -5.59
N SER A 89 -5.66 -2.23 -4.90
CA SER A 89 -4.44 -1.90 -4.16
C SER A 89 -4.67 -2.07 -2.67
N PHE A 90 -3.67 -2.56 -1.96
CA PHE A 90 -3.70 -2.81 -0.52
C PHE A 90 -2.50 -2.14 0.13
N VAL A 91 -2.74 -1.23 1.07
CA VAL A 91 -1.70 -0.45 1.76
C VAL A 91 -1.61 -0.88 3.21
N ALA A 92 -0.42 -1.28 3.66
CA ALA A 92 -0.19 -1.76 5.02
C ALA A 92 -0.30 -0.61 6.02
N LEU A 93 -1.24 -0.70 6.97
CA LEU A 93 -1.45 0.34 7.99
C LEU A 93 -0.22 0.51 8.89
N SER A 94 0.50 -0.58 9.16
CA SER A 94 1.73 -0.52 9.96
C SER A 94 2.90 0.19 9.27
N ARG A 95 2.84 0.42 7.95
CA ARG A 95 3.93 0.98 7.14
C ARG A 95 3.69 2.41 6.68
N VAL A 96 2.53 2.99 7.00
CA VAL A 96 2.16 4.36 6.59
C VAL A 96 1.63 5.15 7.77
N ARG A 97 1.84 6.46 7.76
CA ARG A 97 1.25 7.39 8.73
C ARG A 97 0.02 8.05 8.12
N HIS A 98 -1.08 8.01 8.86
CA HIS A 98 -2.30 8.74 8.56
C HIS A 98 -2.22 10.13 9.22
N LEU A 99 -2.47 11.19 8.46
CA LEU A 99 -2.60 12.56 8.97
C LEU A 99 -4.04 13.03 8.78
#